data_AF-A0A947FP90-F1
#
_entry.id   AF-A0A947FP90-F1
#
_cell.length_a   1.000
_cell.length_b   1.000
_cell.length_c   1.000
_cell.angle_alpha   90.00
_cell.angle_beta   90.00
_cell.angle_gamma   90.00
#
_symmetry.space_group_name_H-M   'P 1'
#
loop_
_entity.id
_entity.type
_entity.pdbx_description
1 polymer ?
#
loop_
_entity_poly.entity_id
_entity_poly.type
_entity_poly.pdbx_seq_one_letter_code
_entity_poly.pdbx_strand_id
1 'polypeptide(L)'
;MIVSSASVLLFSACATAPYNPADIDSVPFRDRAQTQVEGPVTVSAAVPGPEETRELFDVPLYDSGIQPVWLEVRNGTDSQIRYAPVGTDREYFAPQEVAYVHRGGFAKDGRKQMNRYFYDMAMPRRIPAGETRSGFIFTHAHPGTKAFNVDLFGPSRDNDLSFTFFINVPGFAPDHSYAYFEELYSAEQIVDLTSDEFRSKIAGMDCQTCDASGQAAGTPINVAVIGEPEEVLQALIRANWAETPRTDAEMAADADYFLDRPADVVFRKNESEAGDRNELRFWLSPMRVEGTPVWLVQVTHHVGEGKGRSQLDPDLDDAAAFFVQDIWYGQGLARFGWVQGQGSVPYDSPQQTSTGATYFTSGYVAVMWLSGRAVSMLEADALDWDLGPAKDLQ
;
A
#
# COMPACT_ATOMS: atom_id res chain seq x y z
N MET A 1 22.57 -71.54 -27.58
CA MET A 1 22.60 -70.77 -26.32
C MET A 1 21.86 -69.47 -26.58
N ILE A 2 20.65 -69.34 -26.03
CA ILE A 2 19.83 -68.13 -26.12
C ILE A 2 20.25 -67.25 -24.94
N VAL A 3 20.84 -66.08 -25.21
CA VAL A 3 21.18 -65.10 -24.18
C VAL A 3 19.91 -64.30 -23.88
N SER A 4 19.37 -64.48 -22.67
CA SER A 4 18.20 -63.76 -22.18
C SER A 4 18.65 -62.37 -21.72
N SER A 5 18.11 -61.32 -22.34
CA SER A 5 18.31 -59.93 -21.90
C SER A 5 17.37 -59.63 -20.74
N ALA A 6 17.92 -59.43 -19.55
CA ALA A 6 17.17 -58.94 -18.40
C ALA A 6 17.04 -57.40 -18.51
N SER A 7 15.86 -56.93 -18.90
CA SER A 7 15.50 -55.52 -18.82
C SER A 7 15.34 -55.11 -17.36
N VAL A 8 16.27 -54.30 -16.86
CA VAL A 8 16.17 -53.65 -15.54
C VAL A 8 15.21 -52.46 -15.68
N LEU A 9 14.00 -52.62 -15.14
CA LEU A 9 13.07 -51.52 -14.90
C LEU A 9 13.61 -50.67 -13.74
N LEU A 10 14.24 -49.54 -14.07
CA LEU A 10 14.56 -48.48 -13.12
C LEU A 10 13.24 -47.81 -12.70
N PHE A 11 12.69 -48.21 -11.57
CA PHE A 11 11.68 -47.40 -10.87
C PHE A 11 12.39 -46.12 -10.37
N SER A 12 12.13 -44.99 -11.02
CA SER A 12 12.38 -43.69 -10.41
C SER A 12 11.52 -43.60 -9.16
N ALA A 13 12.10 -43.90 -8.00
CA ALA A 13 11.52 -43.52 -6.73
C ALA A 13 11.41 -41.99 -6.75
N CYS A 14 10.19 -41.45 -6.75
CA CYS A 14 9.97 -40.05 -6.46
C CYS A 14 10.60 -39.78 -5.08
N ALA A 15 11.76 -39.14 -5.06
CA ALA A 15 12.43 -38.76 -3.83
C ALA A 15 11.53 -37.74 -3.12
N THR A 16 10.75 -38.19 -2.14
CA THR A 16 10.00 -37.31 -1.26
C THR A 16 11.01 -36.57 -0.38
N ALA A 17 11.05 -35.25 -0.45
CA ALA A 17 11.95 -34.46 0.37
C ALA A 17 11.56 -34.56 1.86
N PRO A 18 12.54 -34.59 2.79
CA PRO A 18 12.27 -34.35 4.20
C PRO A 18 11.83 -32.90 4.41
N TYR A 19 11.03 -32.64 5.44
CA TYR A 19 10.65 -31.28 5.84
C TYR A 19 11.63 -30.76 6.88
N ASN A 20 12.34 -29.67 6.58
CA ASN A 20 13.47 -29.20 7.39
C ASN A 20 13.54 -27.66 7.42
N PRO A 21 12.59 -26.99 8.10
CA PRO A 21 12.66 -25.55 8.33
C PRO A 21 13.89 -25.19 9.15
N ALA A 22 14.45 -24.01 8.89
CA ALA A 22 15.53 -23.45 9.69
C ALA A 22 15.08 -23.15 11.13
N ASP A 23 16.05 -23.01 12.02
CA ASP A 23 15.79 -22.44 13.34
C ASP A 23 15.38 -20.97 13.17
N ILE A 24 14.29 -20.57 13.82
CA ILE A 24 13.76 -19.21 13.75
C ILE A 24 14.80 -18.16 14.18
N ASP A 25 15.66 -18.50 15.14
CA ASP A 25 16.68 -17.59 15.67
C ASP A 25 17.91 -17.47 14.75
N SER A 26 18.01 -18.33 13.72
CA SER A 26 19.06 -18.27 12.71
C SER A 26 18.74 -17.35 11.52
N VAL A 27 17.47 -16.95 11.38
CA VAL A 27 17.01 -16.10 10.28
C VAL A 27 16.87 -14.65 10.78
N PRO A 28 17.59 -13.67 10.21
CA PRO A 28 17.72 -12.31 10.77
C PRO A 28 16.54 -11.38 10.48
N PHE A 29 15.33 -11.92 10.28
CA PHE A 29 14.17 -11.10 9.91
C PHE A 29 13.75 -10.13 11.02
N ARG A 30 14.05 -10.47 12.30
CA ARG A 30 13.75 -9.63 13.47
C ARG A 30 14.67 -8.41 13.60
N ASP A 31 15.79 -8.36 12.88
CA ASP A 31 16.69 -7.19 12.90
C ASP A 31 15.99 -5.91 12.39
N ARG A 32 14.91 -6.09 11.62
CA ARG A 32 14.06 -5.02 11.09
C ARG A 32 12.74 -4.89 11.84
N ALA A 33 12.63 -5.46 13.05
CA ALA A 33 11.42 -5.38 13.83
C ALA A 33 11.14 -3.94 14.28
N GLN A 34 9.91 -3.47 14.05
CA GLN A 34 9.42 -2.22 14.62
C GLN A 34 8.76 -2.50 15.95
N THR A 35 8.94 -1.60 16.92
CA THR A 35 8.36 -1.73 18.27
C THR A 35 7.53 -0.50 18.60
N GLN A 36 6.30 -0.71 19.07
CA GLN A 36 5.42 0.32 19.60
C GLN A 36 5.05 0.02 21.06
N VAL A 37 4.85 1.07 21.85
CA VAL A 37 4.54 0.97 23.28
C VAL A 37 3.32 1.84 23.57
N GLU A 38 2.30 1.25 24.19
CA GLU A 38 1.15 1.97 24.71
C GLU A 38 0.87 1.55 26.15
N GLY A 39 1.08 2.49 27.08
CA GLY A 39 1.02 2.22 28.51
C GLY A 39 1.92 1.04 28.90
N PRO A 40 1.39 -0.02 29.55
CA PRO A 40 2.16 -1.19 29.95
C PRO A 40 2.31 -2.27 28.87
N VAL A 41 1.80 -2.05 27.65
CA VAL A 41 1.83 -3.03 26.56
C VAL A 41 2.89 -2.62 25.54
N THR A 42 3.70 -3.58 25.11
CA THR A 42 4.69 -3.41 24.04
C THR A 42 4.41 -4.42 22.95
N VAL A 43 4.36 -3.96 21.71
CA VAL A 43 4.16 -4.80 20.52
C VAL A 43 5.35 -4.59 19.58
N SER A 44 6.00 -5.70 19.23
CA SER A 44 7.03 -5.74 18.21
C SER A 44 6.52 -6.52 17.00
N ALA A 45 6.83 -6.06 15.80
CA ALA A 45 6.40 -6.72 14.59
C ALA A 45 7.51 -6.72 13.53
N ALA A 46 7.59 -7.80 12.75
CA ALA A 46 8.53 -7.95 11.64
C ALA A 46 7.88 -8.75 10.51
N VAL A 47 8.30 -8.49 9.27
CA VAL A 47 7.83 -9.20 8.09
C VAL A 47 9.04 -9.79 7.37
N PRO A 48 9.24 -11.13 7.41
CA PRO A 48 10.30 -11.77 6.63
C PRO A 48 10.03 -11.61 5.14
N GLY A 49 11.08 -11.40 4.36
CA GLY A 49 11.01 -11.38 2.90
C GLY A 49 10.79 -12.78 2.30
N PRO A 50 10.70 -12.90 0.96
CA PRO A 50 10.50 -14.18 0.28
C PRO A 50 11.58 -15.22 0.60
N GLU A 51 12.86 -14.82 0.63
CA GLU A 51 14.00 -15.70 0.91
C GLU A 51 13.98 -16.18 2.37
N GLU A 52 13.85 -15.25 3.32
CA GLU A 52 13.76 -15.56 4.76
C GLU A 52 12.54 -16.45 5.05
N THR A 53 11.42 -16.24 4.36
CA THR A 53 10.22 -17.07 4.49
C THR A 53 10.46 -18.50 4.01
N ARG A 54 11.21 -18.68 2.92
CA ARG A 54 11.59 -20.03 2.45
C ARG A 54 12.48 -20.74 3.46
N GLU A 55 13.41 -20.03 4.09
CA GLU A 55 14.26 -20.59 5.15
C GLU A 55 13.44 -20.95 6.40
N LEU A 56 12.56 -20.06 6.84
CA LEU A 56 11.72 -20.26 8.03
C LEU A 56 10.75 -21.43 7.86
N PHE A 57 10.11 -21.59 6.70
CA PHE A 57 8.99 -22.52 6.55
C PHE A 57 9.29 -23.73 5.66
N ASP A 58 10.45 -23.77 4.99
CA ASP A 58 10.87 -24.81 4.02
C ASP A 58 9.90 -24.95 2.83
N VAL A 59 9.09 -23.92 2.58
CA VAL A 59 8.11 -23.85 1.48
C VAL A 59 7.98 -22.41 0.97
N PRO A 60 7.69 -22.21 -0.32
CA PRO A 60 7.62 -20.88 -0.91
C PRO A 60 6.24 -20.22 -0.71
N LEU A 61 5.97 -19.70 0.48
CA LEU A 61 4.65 -19.13 0.81
C LEU A 61 4.23 -17.96 -0.09
N TYR A 62 5.19 -17.09 -0.45
CA TYR A 62 4.94 -15.93 -1.32
C TYR A 62 4.45 -16.32 -2.71
N ASP A 63 4.92 -17.45 -3.25
CA ASP A 63 4.49 -17.97 -4.56
C ASP A 63 3.00 -18.38 -4.55
N SER A 64 2.41 -18.56 -3.37
CA SER A 64 0.98 -18.83 -3.16
C SER A 64 0.21 -17.60 -2.64
N GLY A 65 0.80 -16.41 -2.70
CA GLY A 65 0.18 -15.17 -2.21
C GLY A 65 0.10 -15.09 -0.68
N ILE A 66 0.93 -15.84 0.06
CA ILE A 66 0.94 -15.84 1.52
C ILE A 66 2.20 -15.16 2.04
N GLN A 67 2.01 -14.18 2.92
CA GLN A 67 3.05 -13.43 3.59
C GLN A 67 2.88 -13.54 5.11
N PRO A 68 3.82 -14.18 5.80
CA PRO A 68 3.77 -14.28 7.25
C PRO A 68 4.17 -12.94 7.90
N VAL A 69 3.43 -12.53 8.93
CA VAL A 69 3.75 -11.40 9.81
C VAL A 69 4.11 -11.98 11.17
N TRP A 70 5.31 -11.69 11.66
CA TRP A 70 5.72 -12.05 13.02
C TRP A 70 5.31 -10.95 13.99
N LEU A 71 4.72 -11.34 15.12
CA LEU A 71 4.40 -10.48 16.24
C LEU A 71 5.05 -11.00 17.51
N GLU A 72 5.46 -10.08 18.37
CA GLU A 72 5.73 -10.30 19.79
C GLU A 72 4.95 -9.28 20.61
N VAL A 73 4.17 -9.77 21.57
CA VAL A 73 3.37 -8.93 22.46
C VAL A 73 3.82 -9.20 23.89
N ARG A 74 4.36 -8.16 24.53
CA ARG A 74 4.64 -8.15 25.96
C ARG A 74 3.48 -7.47 26.68
N ASN A 75 2.76 -8.25 27.48
CA ASN A 75 1.65 -7.77 28.28
C ASN A 75 2.14 -7.39 29.69
N GLY A 76 2.41 -6.11 29.93
CA GLY A 76 2.75 -5.61 31.27
C GLY A 76 1.56 -5.29 32.17
N THR A 77 0.32 -5.59 31.75
CA THR A 77 -0.88 -5.38 32.59
C THR A 77 -1.03 -6.48 33.65
N ASP A 78 -1.98 -6.29 34.57
CA ASP A 78 -2.40 -7.28 35.57
C ASP A 78 -3.46 -8.27 35.05
N SER A 79 -3.86 -8.14 33.80
CA SER A 79 -4.98 -8.86 33.19
C SER A 79 -4.55 -9.57 31.90
N GLN A 80 -5.25 -10.63 31.52
CA GLN A 80 -4.99 -11.29 30.23
C GLN A 80 -5.48 -10.40 29.08
N ILE A 81 -4.65 -10.22 28.06
CA ILE A 81 -5.01 -9.58 26.80
C ILE A 81 -5.32 -10.65 25.74
N ARG A 82 -6.30 -10.38 24.87
CA ARG A 82 -6.61 -11.21 23.71
C ARG A 82 -6.21 -10.51 22.42
N TYR A 83 -5.45 -11.18 21.58
CA TYR A 83 -5.13 -10.73 20.23
C TYR A 83 -6.20 -11.22 19.24
N ALA A 84 -6.62 -10.33 18.33
CA ALA A 84 -7.54 -10.64 17.24
C ALA A 84 -6.82 -10.62 15.88
N PRO A 85 -6.52 -11.80 15.28
CA PRO A 85 -5.84 -11.86 13.98
C PRO A 85 -6.57 -11.16 12.83
N VAL A 86 -7.90 -11.04 12.93
CA VAL A 86 -8.75 -10.36 11.95
C VAL A 86 -8.43 -8.86 11.81
N GLY A 87 -7.81 -8.25 12.83
CA GLY A 87 -7.31 -6.87 12.74
C GLY A 87 -6.04 -6.75 11.91
N THR A 88 -5.24 -7.81 11.85
CA THR A 88 -4.00 -7.87 11.05
C THR A 88 -4.29 -8.19 9.60
N ASP A 89 -5.17 -9.16 9.35
CA ASP A 89 -5.72 -9.46 8.03
C ASP A 89 -7.11 -10.09 8.21
N ARG A 90 -8.12 -9.52 7.56
CA ARG A 90 -9.52 -9.99 7.66
C ARG A 90 -9.69 -11.40 7.09
N GLU A 91 -8.86 -11.76 6.12
CA GLU A 91 -8.89 -13.02 5.39
C GLU A 91 -7.61 -13.84 5.67
N TYR A 92 -6.98 -13.67 6.83
CA TYR A 92 -5.78 -14.43 7.22
C TYR A 92 -5.97 -15.95 7.06
N PHE A 93 -4.88 -16.63 6.70
CA PHE A 93 -4.85 -18.07 6.51
C PHE A 93 -4.64 -18.81 7.82
N ALA A 94 -5.38 -19.89 8.05
CA ALA A 94 -5.13 -20.74 9.20
C ALA A 94 -3.81 -21.51 9.03
N PRO A 95 -2.98 -21.69 10.09
CA PRO A 95 -1.70 -22.39 9.95
C PRO A 95 -1.79 -23.77 9.31
N GLN A 96 -2.87 -24.51 9.60
CA GLN A 96 -3.14 -25.84 9.06
C GLN A 96 -3.60 -25.80 7.60
N GLU A 97 -4.26 -24.72 7.18
CA GLU A 97 -4.58 -24.49 5.76
C GLU A 97 -3.30 -24.26 4.97
N VAL A 98 -2.42 -23.39 5.47
CA VAL A 98 -1.12 -23.12 4.83
C VAL A 98 -0.31 -24.42 4.71
N ALA A 99 -0.20 -25.19 5.79
CA ALA A 99 0.46 -26.50 5.78
C ALA A 99 -0.21 -27.49 4.81
N TYR A 100 -1.54 -27.47 4.70
CA TYR A 100 -2.28 -28.36 3.80
C TYR A 100 -2.01 -28.06 2.33
N VAL A 101 -2.00 -26.79 1.94
CA VAL A 101 -1.73 -26.36 0.55
C VAL A 101 -0.31 -26.72 0.13
N HIS A 102 0.67 -26.62 1.04
CA HIS A 102 2.09 -26.85 0.74
C HIS A 102 2.58 -28.29 1.02
N ARG A 103 1.70 -29.22 1.39
CA ARG A 103 2.07 -30.59 1.75
C ARG A 103 2.59 -31.45 0.57
N GLY A 104 2.42 -30.98 -0.66
CA GLY A 104 2.86 -31.66 -1.88
C GLY A 104 4.38 -31.93 -1.84
N GLY A 105 4.84 -33.05 -2.38
CA GLY A 105 6.26 -33.41 -2.38
C GLY A 105 6.81 -34.02 -1.09
N PHE A 106 6.16 -33.80 0.06
CA PHE A 106 6.60 -34.37 1.35
C PHE A 106 6.02 -35.76 1.62
N ALA A 107 6.80 -36.61 2.30
CA ALA A 107 6.34 -37.90 2.84
C ALA A 107 5.38 -37.72 4.02
N LYS A 108 4.70 -38.79 4.45
CA LYS A 108 3.73 -38.75 5.56
C LYS A 108 4.29 -38.11 6.84
N ASP A 109 5.50 -38.46 7.21
CA ASP A 109 6.13 -37.93 8.42
C ASP A 109 6.53 -36.46 8.27
N GLY A 110 7.06 -36.07 7.10
CA GLY A 110 7.32 -34.66 6.76
C GLY A 110 6.05 -33.81 6.79
N ARG A 111 4.92 -34.31 6.27
CA ARG A 111 3.62 -33.63 6.36
C ARG A 111 3.16 -33.47 7.80
N LYS A 112 3.35 -34.49 8.66
CA LYS A 112 3.00 -34.41 10.08
C LYS A 112 3.88 -33.38 10.81
N GLN A 113 5.17 -33.34 10.50
CA GLN A 113 6.12 -32.37 11.02
C GLN A 113 5.74 -30.95 10.60
N MET A 114 5.43 -30.73 9.32
CA MET A 114 4.95 -29.45 8.79
C MET A 114 3.69 -28.97 9.52
N ASN A 115 2.67 -29.81 9.65
CA ASN A 115 1.44 -29.44 10.39
C ASN A 115 1.74 -29.01 11.83
N ARG A 116 2.66 -29.70 12.50
CA ARG A 116 3.08 -29.35 13.86
C ARG A 116 3.86 -28.03 13.89
N TYR A 117 4.79 -27.86 12.97
CA TYR A 117 5.63 -26.65 12.89
C TYR A 117 4.79 -25.39 12.65
N PHE A 118 3.90 -25.40 11.66
CA PHE A 118 2.98 -24.27 11.40
C PHE A 118 2.08 -23.97 12.61
N TYR A 119 1.60 -25.00 13.33
CA TYR A 119 0.80 -24.80 14.54
C TYR A 119 1.60 -24.15 15.67
N ASP A 120 2.83 -24.62 15.91
CA ASP A 120 3.69 -24.11 16.99
C ASP A 120 4.21 -22.69 16.70
N MET A 121 4.39 -22.35 15.42
CA MET A 121 4.82 -21.02 14.98
C MET A 121 3.70 -19.99 15.01
N ALA A 122 2.43 -20.39 15.12
CA ALA A 122 1.30 -19.47 15.06
C ALA A 122 1.20 -18.56 16.30
N MET A 123 0.87 -17.29 16.08
CA MET A 123 0.70 -16.32 17.17
C MET A 123 -0.40 -16.75 18.15
N PRO A 124 -0.11 -16.91 19.45
CA PRO A 124 -1.11 -17.22 20.45
C PRO A 124 -2.15 -16.10 20.61
N ARG A 125 -3.44 -16.47 20.69
CA ARG A 125 -4.54 -15.50 20.86
C ARG A 125 -4.66 -14.91 22.27
N ARG A 126 -3.98 -15.48 23.26
CA ARG A 126 -4.06 -15.06 24.66
C ARG A 126 -2.66 -14.77 25.17
N ILE A 127 -2.47 -13.58 25.70
CA ILE A 127 -1.23 -13.14 26.34
C ILE A 127 -1.53 -12.92 27.82
N PRO A 128 -1.12 -13.82 28.72
CA PRO A 128 -1.36 -13.67 30.16
C PRO A 128 -0.73 -12.40 30.73
N ALA A 129 -1.21 -11.98 31.90
CA ALA A 129 -0.67 -10.84 32.64
C ALA A 129 0.82 -11.03 32.95
N GLY A 130 1.63 -10.01 32.69
CA GLY A 130 3.08 -10.03 32.92
C GLY A 130 3.88 -10.90 31.94
N GLU A 131 3.24 -11.55 30.96
CA GLU A 131 3.91 -12.47 30.04
C GLU A 131 4.15 -11.88 28.65
N THR A 132 5.12 -12.47 27.95
CA THR A 132 5.38 -12.23 26.53
C THR A 132 4.93 -13.44 25.71
N ARG A 133 4.33 -13.20 24.55
CA ARG A 133 4.01 -14.22 23.54
C ARG A 133 4.41 -13.73 22.17
N SER A 134 4.89 -14.64 21.34
CA SER A 134 5.29 -14.36 19.97
C SER A 134 4.83 -15.46 19.01
N GLY A 135 4.70 -15.12 17.74
CA GLY A 135 4.41 -16.06 16.67
C GLY A 135 4.00 -15.35 15.39
N PHE A 136 3.57 -16.14 14.41
CA PHE A 136 3.22 -15.69 13.07
C PHE A 136 1.72 -15.68 12.83
N ILE A 137 1.31 -14.74 12.00
CA ILE A 137 0.01 -14.71 11.34
C ILE A 137 0.28 -14.79 9.85
N PHE A 138 -0.41 -15.69 9.17
CA PHE A 138 -0.26 -15.88 7.74
C PHE A 138 -1.28 -14.98 7.03
N THR A 139 -0.79 -13.92 6.38
CA THR A 139 -1.63 -12.90 5.73
C THR A 139 -1.50 -13.01 4.21
N HIS A 140 -2.34 -12.28 3.48
CA HIS A 140 -2.17 -12.09 2.03
C HIS A 140 -0.89 -11.33 1.74
N ALA A 141 -0.15 -11.75 0.71
CA ALA A 141 1.03 -11.04 0.27
C ALA A 141 0.67 -9.67 -0.29
N HIS A 142 1.38 -8.64 0.17
CA HIS A 142 1.33 -7.31 -0.39
C HIS A 142 2.76 -6.89 -0.78
N PRO A 143 3.03 -6.50 -2.04
CA PRO A 143 4.32 -5.95 -2.43
C PRO A 143 4.66 -4.67 -1.67
N GLY A 144 5.95 -4.38 -1.50
CA GLY A 144 6.44 -3.17 -0.85
C GLY A 144 6.23 -3.12 0.65
N THR A 145 5.48 -2.14 1.11
CA THR A 145 5.23 -1.89 2.52
C THR A 145 4.03 -2.70 2.99
N LYS A 146 4.25 -3.53 3.99
CA LYS A 146 3.18 -4.31 4.63
C LYS A 146 2.57 -3.48 5.75
N ALA A 147 1.35 -2.99 5.54
CA ALA A 147 0.56 -2.35 6.60
C ALA A 147 -0.46 -3.32 7.21
N PHE A 148 -0.61 -3.25 8.53
CA PHE A 148 -1.57 -4.05 9.28
C PHE A 148 -1.82 -3.47 10.66
N ASN A 149 -2.97 -3.80 11.25
CA ASN A 149 -3.26 -3.46 12.63
C ASN A 149 -2.99 -4.65 13.57
N VAL A 150 -2.71 -4.36 14.83
CA VAL A 150 -2.66 -5.33 15.92
C VAL A 150 -3.66 -4.89 16.97
N ASP A 151 -4.83 -5.53 16.96
CA ASP A 151 -5.91 -5.24 17.90
C ASP A 151 -5.83 -6.17 19.11
N LEU A 152 -5.75 -5.56 20.29
CA LEU A 152 -5.58 -6.20 21.58
C LEU A 152 -6.75 -5.84 22.50
N PHE A 153 -7.47 -6.85 22.99
CA PHE A 153 -8.67 -6.67 23.80
C PHE A 153 -8.41 -7.06 25.25
N GLY A 154 -8.66 -6.12 26.16
CA GLY A 154 -8.55 -6.32 27.60
C GLY A 154 -9.88 -6.78 28.23
N PRO A 155 -10.01 -6.68 29.57
CA PRO A 155 -11.25 -7.04 30.27
C PRO A 155 -12.40 -6.04 30.04
N SER A 156 -12.10 -4.81 29.61
CA SER A 156 -13.08 -3.77 29.28
C SER A 156 -12.64 -2.94 28.08
N ARG A 157 -13.55 -2.17 27.48
CA ARG A 157 -13.28 -1.32 26.30
C ARG A 157 -12.18 -0.29 26.53
N ASP A 158 -12.04 0.20 27.76
CA ASP A 158 -10.99 1.17 28.12
C ASP A 158 -9.59 0.53 28.14
N ASN A 159 -9.51 -0.79 27.96
CA ASN A 159 -8.27 -1.55 27.86
C ASN A 159 -7.99 -2.05 26.44
N ASP A 160 -8.87 -1.76 25.48
CA ASP A 160 -8.66 -2.15 24.09
C ASP A 160 -7.59 -1.24 23.48
N LEU A 161 -6.61 -1.84 22.82
CA LEU A 161 -5.50 -1.15 22.17
C LEU A 161 -5.45 -1.55 20.70
N SER A 162 -5.09 -0.61 19.84
CA SER A 162 -4.88 -0.86 18.42
C SER A 162 -3.58 -0.20 17.98
N PHE A 163 -2.67 -1.01 17.45
CA PHE A 163 -1.39 -0.57 16.91
C PHE A 163 -1.44 -0.69 15.38
N THR A 164 -0.96 0.32 14.64
CA THR A 164 -0.77 0.20 13.18
C THR A 164 0.71 0.13 12.86
N PHE A 165 1.13 -0.87 12.09
CA PHE A 165 2.49 -1.01 11.60
C PHE A 165 2.57 -0.77 10.09
N PHE A 166 3.71 -0.25 9.63
CA PHE A 166 4.07 -0.11 8.22
C PHE A 166 5.50 -0.62 8.04
N ILE A 167 5.64 -1.86 7.59
CA ILE A 167 6.95 -2.56 7.56
C ILE A 167 7.37 -2.79 6.12
N ASN A 168 8.53 -2.22 5.75
CA ASN A 168 9.15 -2.47 4.45
C ASN A 168 9.57 -3.94 4.34
N VAL A 169 9.03 -4.62 3.34
CA VAL A 169 9.30 -6.03 3.09
C VAL A 169 10.58 -6.12 2.24
N PRO A 170 11.59 -6.89 2.66
CA PRO A 170 12.78 -7.11 1.83
C PRO A 170 12.43 -7.70 0.46
N GLY A 171 13.17 -7.29 -0.57
CA GLY A 171 13.00 -7.79 -1.94
C GLY A 171 12.08 -6.94 -2.82
N PHE A 172 11.54 -5.84 -2.31
CA PHE A 172 10.82 -4.83 -3.10
C PHE A 172 11.49 -3.46 -2.98
N ALA A 173 11.73 -2.81 -4.11
CA ALA A 173 12.22 -1.44 -4.17
C ALA A 173 11.09 -0.53 -4.68
N PRO A 174 10.40 0.21 -3.80
CA PRO A 174 9.27 1.07 -4.20
C PRO A 174 9.73 2.33 -4.93
N ASP A 175 8.86 2.95 -5.73
CA ASP A 175 9.11 4.20 -6.45
C ASP A 175 9.71 5.32 -5.58
N HIS A 176 9.18 5.48 -4.37
CA HIS A 176 9.60 6.53 -3.47
C HIS A 176 11.00 6.29 -2.86
N SER A 177 11.55 5.06 -2.93
CA SER A 177 12.87 4.75 -2.37
C SER A 177 14.03 5.42 -3.11
N TYR A 178 13.77 5.92 -4.32
CA TYR A 178 14.73 6.66 -5.14
C TYR A 178 14.45 8.16 -5.18
N ALA A 179 13.35 8.61 -4.58
CA ALA A 179 12.99 10.02 -4.57
C ALA A 179 13.74 10.72 -3.44
N TYR A 180 14.85 11.39 -3.78
CA TYR A 180 15.57 12.27 -2.88
C TYR A 180 14.78 13.59 -2.72
N PHE A 181 13.63 13.53 -2.07
CA PHE A 181 12.71 14.66 -1.91
C PHE A 181 13.40 15.92 -1.33
N GLU A 182 14.36 15.70 -0.43
CA GLU A 182 15.17 16.77 0.19
C GLU A 182 16.16 17.42 -0.78
N GLU A 183 16.49 16.76 -1.89
CA GLU A 183 17.44 17.23 -2.91
C GLU A 183 16.74 17.86 -4.13
N LEU A 184 15.42 17.73 -4.24
CA LEU A 184 14.66 18.26 -5.39
C LEU A 184 14.68 19.80 -5.46
N TYR A 185 14.73 20.46 -4.30
CA TYR A 185 14.63 21.92 -4.19
C TYR A 185 15.64 22.48 -3.19
N SER A 186 16.26 23.60 -3.55
CA SER A 186 17.04 24.38 -2.59
C SER A 186 16.12 25.11 -1.59
N ALA A 187 16.67 25.49 -0.44
CA ALA A 187 15.93 26.21 0.59
C ALA A 187 15.31 27.52 0.07
N GLU A 188 15.94 28.18 -0.91
CA GLU A 188 15.45 29.41 -1.53
C GLU A 188 14.29 29.20 -2.51
N GLN A 189 14.13 27.98 -3.03
CA GLN A 189 13.01 27.63 -3.92
C GLN A 189 11.75 27.30 -3.13
N ILE A 190 11.90 26.87 -1.87
CA ILE A 190 10.77 26.47 -1.02
C ILE A 190 9.99 27.72 -0.58
N VAL A 191 8.67 27.69 -0.81
CA VAL A 191 7.76 28.77 -0.41
C VAL A 191 6.73 28.20 0.56
N ASP A 192 6.72 28.73 1.78
CA ASP A 192 5.71 28.41 2.78
C ASP A 192 4.53 29.38 2.69
N LEU A 193 3.32 28.84 2.61
CA LEU A 193 2.09 29.57 2.35
C LEU A 193 1.11 29.37 3.50
N THR A 194 0.31 30.39 3.78
CA THR A 194 -0.92 30.21 4.56
C THR A 194 -1.96 29.43 3.74
N SER A 195 -2.95 28.85 4.43
CA SER A 195 -4.08 28.18 3.79
C SER A 195 -4.79 29.04 2.71
N ASP A 196 -4.98 30.35 2.95
CA ASP A 196 -5.64 31.26 2.01
C ASP A 196 -4.76 31.62 0.80
N GLU A 197 -3.45 31.81 1.02
CA GLU A 197 -2.49 32.03 -0.06
C GLU A 197 -2.38 30.79 -0.94
N PHE A 198 -2.40 29.60 -0.34
CA PHE A 198 -2.38 28.34 -1.07
C PHE A 198 -3.65 28.13 -1.91
N ARG A 199 -4.84 28.39 -1.35
CA ARG A 199 -6.10 28.39 -2.13
C ARG A 199 -5.99 29.29 -3.34
N SER A 200 -5.54 30.53 -3.15
CA SER A 200 -5.36 31.50 -4.24
C SER A 200 -4.32 31.03 -5.28
N LYS A 201 -3.25 30.38 -4.82
CA LYS A 201 -2.19 29.83 -5.66
C LYS A 201 -2.72 28.70 -6.55
N ILE A 202 -3.46 27.74 -5.99
CA ILE A 202 -4.06 26.63 -6.74
C ILE A 202 -5.11 27.13 -7.72
N ALA A 203 -5.96 28.08 -7.34
CA ALA A 203 -6.94 28.68 -8.26
C ALA A 203 -6.30 29.33 -9.50
N GLY A 204 -5.09 29.87 -9.34
CA GLY A 204 -4.32 30.51 -10.40
C GLY A 204 -3.33 29.61 -11.14
N MET A 205 -3.19 28.34 -10.75
CA MET A 205 -2.15 27.45 -11.26
C MET A 205 -2.58 26.78 -12.57
N ASP A 206 -1.67 26.74 -13.54
CA ASP A 206 -1.82 25.85 -14.69
C ASP A 206 -1.50 24.42 -14.24
N CYS A 207 -2.54 23.60 -14.21
CA CYS A 207 -2.49 22.22 -13.74
C CYS A 207 -2.24 21.23 -14.90
N GLN A 208 -2.08 21.71 -16.12
CA GLN A 208 -1.91 20.86 -17.29
C GLN A 208 -0.54 20.17 -17.29
N THR A 209 -0.51 18.83 -17.26
CA THR A 209 0.72 18.06 -17.54
C THR A 209 1.06 18.14 -19.02
N CYS A 210 2.26 17.72 -19.37
CA CYS A 210 2.73 17.65 -20.75
C CYS A 210 3.45 16.33 -21.06
N ASP A 211 3.75 16.08 -22.32
CA ASP A 211 4.66 15.02 -22.72
C ASP A 211 6.12 15.35 -22.37
N ALA A 212 7.03 14.39 -22.56
CA ALA A 212 8.46 14.57 -22.29
C ALA A 212 9.10 15.74 -23.09
N SER A 213 8.50 16.16 -24.20
CA SER A 213 8.97 17.32 -24.99
C SER A 213 8.47 18.67 -24.46
N GLY A 214 7.48 18.67 -23.56
CA GLY A 214 6.84 19.86 -23.03
C GLY A 214 5.87 20.53 -24.00
N GLN A 215 5.47 19.87 -25.09
CA GLN A 215 4.69 20.48 -26.18
C GLN A 215 3.24 20.01 -26.23
N ALA A 216 2.99 18.72 -25.95
CA ALA A 216 1.66 18.14 -26.05
C ALA A 216 1.03 18.04 -24.65
N ALA A 217 -0.21 18.54 -24.52
CA ALA A 217 -0.96 18.51 -23.26
C ALA A 217 -1.28 17.07 -22.85
N GLY A 218 -1.03 16.72 -21.59
CA GLY A 218 -1.40 15.43 -20.97
C GLY A 218 -2.73 15.51 -20.20
N THR A 219 -2.87 14.72 -19.15
CA THR A 219 -4.04 14.80 -18.23
C THR A 219 -3.76 15.81 -17.10
N PRO A 220 -4.67 16.75 -16.76
CA PRO A 220 -4.38 17.74 -15.73
C PRO A 220 -4.21 17.15 -14.32
N ILE A 221 -3.43 17.82 -13.48
CA ILE A 221 -3.46 17.70 -12.02
C ILE A 221 -4.85 18.09 -11.54
N ASN A 222 -5.50 17.24 -10.76
CA ASN A 222 -6.85 17.42 -10.23
C ASN A 222 -6.92 17.29 -8.70
N VAL A 223 -5.80 17.00 -8.03
CA VAL A 223 -5.71 16.96 -6.57
C VAL A 223 -4.39 17.58 -6.07
N ALA A 224 -4.45 18.26 -4.94
CA ALA A 224 -3.29 18.66 -4.14
C ALA A 224 -3.36 18.00 -2.76
N VAL A 225 -2.29 17.32 -2.37
CA VAL A 225 -2.14 16.63 -1.09
C VAL A 225 -1.16 17.40 -0.22
N ILE A 226 -1.53 17.69 1.03
CA ILE A 226 -0.68 18.30 2.05
C ILE A 226 -0.37 17.24 3.10
N GLY A 227 0.92 16.93 3.27
CA GLY A 227 1.36 15.93 4.24
C GLY A 227 2.85 15.63 4.10
N GLU A 228 3.46 15.21 5.20
CA GLU A 228 4.83 14.67 5.17
C GLU A 228 4.89 13.37 4.36
N PRO A 229 6.01 13.05 3.67
CA PRO A 229 6.11 11.87 2.82
C PRO A 229 5.67 10.57 3.51
N GLU A 230 6.10 10.37 4.75
CA GLU A 230 5.73 9.20 5.54
C GLU A 230 4.23 9.16 5.87
N GLU A 231 3.63 10.29 6.23
CA GLU A 231 2.20 10.37 6.57
C GLU A 231 1.32 10.13 5.34
N VAL A 232 1.72 10.66 4.18
CA VAL A 232 1.04 10.43 2.89
C VAL A 232 1.11 8.95 2.53
N LEU A 233 2.29 8.33 2.61
CA LEU A 233 2.46 6.89 2.35
C LEU A 233 1.58 6.06 3.29
N GLN A 234 1.57 6.37 4.58
CA GLN A 234 0.77 5.67 5.58
C GLN A 234 -0.74 5.79 5.29
N ALA A 235 -1.23 6.99 4.92
CA ALA A 235 -2.62 7.21 4.56
C ALA A 235 -3.03 6.41 3.31
N LEU A 236 -2.17 6.39 2.29
CA LEU A 236 -2.40 5.65 1.03
C LEU A 236 -2.45 4.14 1.26
N ILE A 237 -1.47 3.57 1.96
CA ILE A 237 -1.45 2.13 2.23
C ILE A 237 -2.62 1.72 3.14
N ARG A 238 -3.00 2.56 4.12
CA ARG A 238 -4.18 2.32 4.96
C ARG A 238 -5.47 2.26 4.14
N ALA A 239 -5.55 3.08 3.11
CA ALA A 239 -6.62 3.02 2.10
C ALA A 239 -6.37 1.96 1.02
N ASN A 240 -5.41 1.06 1.19
CA ASN A 240 -5.13 -0.07 0.29
C ASN A 240 -4.73 0.36 -1.14
N TRP A 241 -4.01 1.48 -1.26
CA TRP A 241 -3.27 1.83 -2.46
C TRP A 241 -1.94 1.07 -2.47
N ALA A 242 -1.65 0.42 -3.59
CA ALA A 242 -0.43 -0.34 -3.80
C ALA A 242 0.67 0.56 -4.35
N GLU A 243 1.86 0.40 -3.79
CA GLU A 243 3.08 0.99 -4.32
C GLU A 243 3.46 0.32 -5.63
N THR A 244 3.88 1.12 -6.61
CA THR A 244 4.49 0.60 -7.83
C THR A 244 6.02 0.55 -7.71
N PRO A 245 6.67 -0.49 -8.27
CA PRO A 245 8.12 -0.50 -8.40
C PRO A 245 8.57 0.54 -9.43
N ARG A 246 9.81 1.05 -9.29
CA ARG A 246 10.45 1.91 -10.32
C ARG A 246 11.40 1.11 -11.16
N THR A 247 10.99 0.69 -12.34
CA THR A 247 11.91 0.16 -13.35
C THR A 247 12.19 1.20 -14.43
N ASP A 248 13.33 1.08 -15.13
CA ASP A 248 13.65 1.91 -16.29
C ASP A 248 12.54 1.86 -17.36
N ALA A 249 11.84 0.74 -17.46
CA ALA A 249 10.73 0.54 -18.39
C ALA A 249 9.47 1.32 -17.96
N GLU A 250 9.15 1.34 -16.66
CA GLU A 250 8.04 2.14 -16.11
C GLU A 250 8.33 3.63 -16.25
N MET A 251 9.54 4.07 -15.92
CA MET A 251 9.96 5.46 -16.12
C MET A 251 9.92 5.88 -17.59
N ALA A 252 10.29 5.00 -18.52
CA ALA A 252 10.21 5.27 -19.96
C ALA A 252 8.77 5.26 -20.49
N ALA A 253 7.84 4.65 -19.76
CA ALA A 253 6.42 4.61 -20.10
C ALA A 253 5.62 5.80 -19.55
N ASP A 254 6.21 6.62 -18.68
CA ASP A 254 5.56 7.83 -18.15
C ASP A 254 5.29 8.82 -19.29
N ALA A 255 3.99 8.97 -19.59
CA ALA A 255 3.52 9.86 -20.64
C ALA A 255 3.33 11.30 -20.16
N ASP A 256 3.23 11.51 -18.84
CA ASP A 256 2.93 12.80 -18.23
C ASP A 256 4.12 13.31 -17.42
N TYR A 257 4.54 14.53 -17.76
CA TYR A 257 5.55 15.32 -17.10
C TYR A 257 4.88 16.52 -16.44
N PHE A 258 5.36 16.85 -15.25
CA PHE A 258 4.94 18.04 -14.53
C PHE A 258 6.13 18.58 -13.73
N LEU A 259 6.22 19.89 -13.56
CA LEU A 259 7.38 20.54 -12.93
C LEU A 259 8.71 20.05 -13.56
N ASP A 260 8.72 19.93 -14.89
CA ASP A 260 9.84 19.49 -15.74
C ASP A 260 10.39 18.09 -15.47
N ARG A 261 9.58 17.18 -14.92
CA ARG A 261 9.99 15.79 -14.62
C ARG A 261 8.83 14.78 -14.65
N PRO A 262 9.12 13.47 -14.80
CA PRO A 262 8.11 12.43 -14.60
C PRO A 262 7.62 12.41 -13.14
N ALA A 263 6.58 11.63 -12.85
CA ALA A 263 6.07 11.49 -11.50
C ALA A 263 7.16 11.05 -10.51
N ASP A 264 7.14 11.61 -9.31
CA ASP A 264 8.07 11.25 -8.25
C ASP A 264 7.67 9.90 -7.63
N VAL A 265 6.37 9.61 -7.53
CA VAL A 265 5.84 8.34 -7.02
C VAL A 265 4.53 8.00 -7.74
N VAL A 266 4.33 6.71 -8.04
CA VAL A 266 3.05 6.20 -8.55
C VAL A 266 2.43 5.22 -7.56
N PHE A 267 1.11 5.28 -7.45
CA PHE A 267 0.31 4.32 -6.67
C PHE A 267 -0.87 3.84 -7.51
N ARG A 268 -1.27 2.59 -7.28
CA ARG A 268 -2.40 1.99 -7.98
C ARG A 268 -3.35 1.27 -7.06
N LYS A 269 -4.61 1.19 -7.46
CA LYS A 269 -5.64 0.48 -6.71
C LYS A 269 -6.66 -0.18 -7.63
N ASN A 270 -7.24 -1.29 -7.18
CA ASN A 270 -8.24 -2.07 -7.92
C ASN A 270 -7.72 -2.60 -9.27
N GLU A 271 -6.45 -2.97 -9.35
CA GLU A 271 -5.86 -3.57 -10.56
C GLU A 271 -6.53 -4.91 -10.88
N SER A 272 -6.93 -5.09 -12.15
CA SER A 272 -7.57 -6.31 -12.64
C SER A 272 -6.84 -6.89 -13.85
N GLU A 273 -7.00 -8.20 -14.12
CA GLU A 273 -6.50 -8.81 -15.37
C GLU A 273 -7.13 -8.18 -16.63
N ALA A 274 -8.31 -7.55 -16.48
CA ALA A 274 -8.98 -6.84 -17.55
C ALA A 274 -8.34 -5.47 -17.85
N GLY A 275 -7.46 -4.97 -16.97
CA GLY A 275 -6.75 -3.70 -17.12
C GLY A 275 -7.37 -2.53 -16.35
N ASP A 276 -8.46 -2.76 -15.62
CA ASP A 276 -9.05 -1.73 -14.75
C ASP A 276 -8.05 -1.35 -13.66
N ARG A 277 -7.95 -0.05 -13.36
CA ARG A 277 -7.17 0.46 -12.23
C ARG A 277 -7.52 1.90 -11.93
N ASN A 278 -7.35 2.31 -10.68
CA ASN A 278 -7.16 3.71 -10.31
C ASN A 278 -5.66 3.95 -10.20
N GLU A 279 -5.18 5.10 -10.66
CA GLU A 279 -3.76 5.46 -10.66
C GLU A 279 -3.59 6.88 -10.07
N LEU A 280 -2.59 7.03 -9.20
CA LEU A 280 -2.17 8.30 -8.64
C LEU A 280 -0.73 8.55 -9.07
N ARG A 281 -0.47 9.71 -9.64
CA ARG A 281 0.89 10.17 -9.93
C ARG A 281 1.18 11.41 -9.12
N PHE A 282 2.22 11.35 -8.30
CA PHE A 282 2.59 12.42 -7.36
C PHE A 282 3.79 13.19 -7.86
N TRP A 283 3.73 14.52 -7.74
CA TRP A 283 4.88 15.41 -7.85
C TRP A 283 5.00 16.24 -6.58
N LEU A 284 6.12 16.14 -5.86
CA LEU A 284 6.41 17.03 -4.75
C LEU A 284 6.66 18.44 -5.28
N SER A 285 5.88 19.42 -4.85
CA SER A 285 6.06 20.81 -5.27
C SER A 285 7.05 21.54 -4.32
N PRO A 286 7.61 22.70 -4.73
CA PRO A 286 8.38 23.53 -3.82
C PRO A 286 7.49 24.29 -2.81
N MET A 287 6.18 24.05 -2.80
CA MET A 287 5.25 24.72 -1.89
C MET A 287 5.13 23.95 -0.58
N ARG A 288 4.98 24.70 0.50
CA ARG A 288 4.53 24.22 1.80
C ARG A 288 3.27 24.98 2.21
N VAL A 289 2.41 24.35 2.99
CA VAL A 289 1.30 25.01 3.68
C VAL A 289 1.54 24.89 5.16
N GLU A 290 1.75 26.02 5.83
CA GLU A 290 2.01 26.10 7.27
C GLU A 290 3.13 25.15 7.72
N GLY A 291 4.18 25.06 6.91
CA GLY A 291 5.35 24.20 7.11
C GLY A 291 5.22 22.79 6.54
N THR A 292 4.04 22.34 6.11
CA THR A 292 3.81 20.96 5.61
C THR A 292 3.96 20.88 4.09
N PRO A 293 4.69 19.88 3.53
CA PRO A 293 4.88 19.72 2.09
C PRO A 293 3.58 19.59 1.28
N VAL A 294 3.59 20.13 0.07
CA VAL A 294 2.49 20.01 -0.90
C VAL A 294 2.90 19.12 -2.06
N TRP A 295 2.10 18.10 -2.31
CA TRP A 295 2.15 17.23 -3.48
C TRP A 295 1.04 17.60 -4.46
N LEU A 296 1.40 17.67 -5.73
CA LEU A 296 0.45 17.84 -6.83
C LEU A 296 0.22 16.47 -7.44
N VAL A 297 -1.04 16.09 -7.56
CA VAL A 297 -1.45 14.72 -7.83
C VAL A 297 -2.37 14.68 -9.04
N GLN A 298 -1.97 13.89 -10.02
CA GLN A 298 -2.85 13.47 -11.10
C GLN A 298 -3.56 12.19 -10.64
N VAL A 299 -4.89 12.25 -10.58
CA VAL A 299 -5.76 11.12 -10.19
C VAL A 299 -6.55 10.69 -11.40
N THR A 300 -6.35 9.45 -11.84
CA THR A 300 -7.03 8.89 -13.00
C THR A 300 -7.69 7.55 -12.69
N HIS A 301 -8.75 7.27 -13.43
CA HIS A 301 -9.37 5.96 -13.47
C HIS A 301 -9.20 5.39 -14.89
N HIS A 302 -8.82 4.13 -14.98
CA HIS A 302 -8.66 3.41 -16.23
C HIS A 302 -9.64 2.25 -16.28
N VAL A 303 -10.39 2.17 -17.38
CA VAL A 303 -11.35 1.11 -17.65
C VAL A 303 -10.69 0.02 -18.50
N GLY A 304 -10.81 -1.23 -18.05
CA GLY A 304 -10.23 -2.39 -18.69
C GLY A 304 -10.92 -2.77 -20.01
N GLU A 305 -10.12 -3.07 -21.03
CA GLU A 305 -10.58 -3.60 -22.33
C GLU A 305 -10.19 -5.07 -22.54
N GLY A 306 -9.68 -5.72 -21.49
CA GLY A 306 -9.20 -7.10 -21.52
C GLY A 306 -7.77 -7.24 -22.03
N LYS A 307 -7.11 -8.31 -21.58
CA LYS A 307 -5.71 -8.65 -21.90
C LYS A 307 -4.72 -7.55 -21.47
N GLY A 308 -4.97 -6.93 -20.32
CA GLY A 308 -4.12 -5.86 -19.77
C GLY A 308 -4.19 -4.53 -20.53
N ARG A 309 -5.11 -4.36 -21.48
CA ARG A 309 -5.34 -3.07 -22.14
C ARG A 309 -6.36 -2.27 -21.36
N SER A 310 -6.21 -0.95 -21.37
CA SER A 310 -7.11 -0.04 -20.68
C SER A 310 -7.22 1.29 -21.41
N GLN A 311 -8.35 1.95 -21.26
CA GLN A 311 -8.55 3.35 -21.67
C GLN A 311 -8.76 4.23 -20.44
N LEU A 312 -8.38 5.51 -20.54
CA LEU A 312 -8.71 6.50 -19.50
C LEU A 312 -10.23 6.68 -19.44
N ASP A 313 -10.78 6.67 -18.23
CA ASP A 313 -12.14 7.16 -17.98
C ASP A 313 -12.16 8.68 -18.18
N PRO A 314 -12.98 9.21 -19.10
CA PRO A 314 -12.94 10.64 -19.42
C PRO A 314 -13.38 11.56 -18.27
N ASP A 315 -14.07 11.06 -17.25
CA ASP A 315 -14.55 11.88 -16.11
C ASP A 315 -13.45 12.03 -15.02
N LEU A 316 -12.66 13.10 -15.10
CA LEU A 316 -11.60 13.35 -14.11
C LEU A 316 -12.13 13.83 -12.76
N ASP A 317 -13.34 14.39 -12.73
CA ASP A 317 -13.95 14.87 -11.49
C ASP A 317 -14.39 13.67 -10.63
N ASP A 318 -14.91 12.61 -11.27
CA ASP A 318 -15.27 11.35 -10.59
C ASP A 318 -14.04 10.66 -9.98
N ALA A 319 -12.92 10.62 -10.72
CA ALA A 319 -11.66 10.07 -10.21
C ALA A 319 -11.13 10.83 -8.97
N ALA A 320 -11.12 12.16 -9.01
CA ALA A 320 -10.71 12.98 -7.87
C ALA A 320 -11.66 12.80 -6.67
N ALA A 321 -12.98 12.79 -6.91
CA ALA A 321 -13.98 12.57 -5.87
C ALA A 321 -13.91 11.18 -5.25
N PHE A 322 -13.60 10.15 -6.04
CA PHE A 322 -13.31 8.81 -5.56
C PHE A 322 -12.11 8.82 -4.62
N PHE A 323 -11.00 9.45 -5.00
CA PHE A 323 -9.80 9.51 -4.16
C PHE A 323 -10.06 10.21 -2.81
N VAL A 324 -10.78 11.34 -2.80
CA VAL A 324 -11.17 12.03 -1.56
C VAL A 324 -11.95 11.10 -0.64
N GLN A 325 -12.98 10.45 -1.17
CA GLN A 325 -13.83 9.53 -0.41
C GLN A 325 -13.05 8.30 0.06
N ASP A 326 -12.22 7.73 -0.79
CA ASP A 326 -11.45 6.54 -0.48
C ASP A 326 -10.48 6.76 0.67
N ILE A 327 -9.77 7.91 0.68
CA ILE A 327 -8.89 8.28 1.80
C ILE A 327 -9.70 8.62 3.06
N TRP A 328 -10.87 9.25 2.92
CA TRP A 328 -11.76 9.52 4.04
C TRP A 328 -12.24 8.22 4.72
N TYR A 329 -12.75 7.26 3.94
CA TYR A 329 -13.19 5.95 4.43
C TYR A 329 -12.01 5.07 4.89
N GLY A 330 -10.83 5.28 4.33
CA GLY A 330 -9.56 4.74 4.80
C GLY A 330 -9.05 5.37 6.10
N GLN A 331 -9.74 6.37 6.67
CA GLN A 331 -9.35 7.09 7.88
C GLN A 331 -8.00 7.81 7.76
N GLY A 332 -7.59 8.17 6.55
CA GLY A 332 -6.35 8.91 6.28
C GLY A 332 -6.55 10.41 6.09
N LEU A 333 -7.79 10.90 6.08
CA LEU A 333 -8.13 12.30 5.77
C LEU A 333 -8.33 13.13 7.04
N ALA A 334 -7.49 14.13 7.26
CA ALA A 334 -7.62 15.08 8.36
C ALA A 334 -8.51 16.27 7.98
N ARG A 335 -8.28 16.85 6.80
CA ARG A 335 -9.08 17.98 6.27
C ARG A 335 -9.17 17.88 4.76
N PHE A 336 -10.19 18.48 4.17
CA PHE A 336 -10.27 18.65 2.73
C PHE A 336 -11.06 19.89 2.32
N GLY A 337 -10.83 20.37 1.10
CA GLY A 337 -11.59 21.44 0.47
C GLY A 337 -11.53 21.33 -1.04
N TRP A 338 -12.35 22.11 -1.73
CA TRP A 338 -12.30 22.24 -3.18
C TRP A 338 -11.87 23.65 -3.57
N VAL A 339 -11.10 23.74 -4.64
CA VAL A 339 -10.68 25.00 -5.24
C VAL A 339 -11.07 24.99 -6.71
N GLN A 340 -11.83 26.00 -7.16
CA GLN A 340 -12.06 26.20 -8.59
C GLN A 340 -10.75 26.63 -9.25
N GLY A 341 -10.13 25.70 -9.97
CA GLY A 341 -8.92 25.92 -10.74
C GLY A 341 -9.19 26.49 -12.13
N GLN A 342 -8.11 26.58 -12.90
CA GLN A 342 -8.18 26.85 -14.33
C GLN A 342 -8.43 25.55 -15.10
N GLY A 343 -8.88 25.66 -16.35
CA GLY A 343 -8.92 24.50 -17.25
C GLY A 343 -10.18 23.64 -17.17
N SER A 344 -11.34 24.22 -16.90
CA SER A 344 -12.61 23.51 -17.14
C SER A 344 -12.71 23.07 -18.61
N VAL A 345 -13.03 21.79 -18.79
CA VAL A 345 -13.25 21.14 -20.09
C VAL A 345 -14.67 20.57 -20.09
N PRO A 346 -15.61 21.17 -20.85
CA PRO A 346 -17.00 20.72 -20.88
C PRO A 346 -17.16 19.31 -21.47
N TYR A 347 -18.13 18.56 -20.97
CA TYR A 347 -18.48 17.23 -21.47
C TYR A 347 -18.74 17.19 -22.98
N ASP A 348 -19.46 18.18 -23.52
CA ASP A 348 -19.81 18.28 -24.94
C ASP A 348 -18.64 18.70 -25.83
N SER A 349 -17.49 19.04 -25.25
CA SER A 349 -16.28 19.47 -25.98
C SER A 349 -15.03 18.96 -25.27
N PRO A 350 -14.86 17.63 -25.18
CA PRO A 350 -13.74 17.03 -24.46
C PRO A 350 -12.41 17.34 -25.15
N GLN A 351 -11.34 17.35 -24.37
CA GLN A 351 -9.98 17.52 -24.88
C GLN A 351 -9.31 16.16 -25.08
N GLN A 352 -8.30 16.12 -25.96
CA GLN A 352 -7.43 14.95 -26.14
C GLN A 352 -6.06 15.21 -25.54
N THR A 353 -5.55 14.21 -24.85
CA THR A 353 -4.18 14.19 -24.32
C THR A 353 -3.17 13.79 -25.40
N SER A 354 -1.88 13.96 -25.09
CA SER A 354 -0.74 13.51 -25.90
C SER A 354 -0.78 12.02 -26.25
N THR A 355 -1.44 11.20 -25.42
CA THR A 355 -1.63 9.77 -25.63
C THR A 355 -2.86 9.42 -26.47
N GLY A 356 -3.66 10.42 -26.85
CA GLY A 356 -4.92 10.26 -27.59
C GLY A 356 -6.14 9.97 -26.70
N ALA A 357 -5.96 9.86 -25.39
CA ALA A 357 -7.07 9.71 -24.44
C ALA A 357 -7.92 11.00 -24.38
N THR A 358 -9.24 10.87 -24.27
CA THR A 358 -10.17 11.99 -24.13
C THR A 358 -10.55 12.22 -22.68
N TYR A 359 -10.76 13.47 -22.26
CA TYR A 359 -11.23 13.80 -20.91
C TYR A 359 -12.14 15.04 -20.86
N PHE A 360 -12.90 15.17 -19.79
CA PHE A 360 -13.64 16.36 -19.37
C PHE A 360 -13.47 16.59 -17.86
N THR A 361 -13.67 17.83 -17.41
CA THR A 361 -13.57 18.22 -16.00
C THR A 361 -14.23 19.59 -15.77
N SER A 362 -14.79 19.77 -14.59
CA SER A 362 -15.28 21.06 -14.10
C SER A 362 -14.14 22.02 -13.72
N GLY A 363 -12.89 21.54 -13.73
CA GLY A 363 -11.70 22.32 -13.41
C GLY A 363 -11.48 22.52 -11.90
N TYR A 364 -12.16 21.75 -11.05
CA TYR A 364 -11.91 21.78 -9.61
C TYR A 364 -10.67 20.98 -9.26
N VAL A 365 -9.90 21.48 -8.30
CA VAL A 365 -8.80 20.76 -7.66
C VAL A 365 -9.24 20.40 -6.24
N ALA A 366 -9.22 19.11 -5.91
CA ALA A 366 -9.42 18.68 -4.52
C ALA A 366 -8.16 18.99 -3.71
N VAL A 367 -8.30 19.55 -2.51
CA VAL A 367 -7.19 19.83 -1.61
C VAL A 367 -7.36 18.99 -0.36
N MET A 368 -6.37 18.18 -0.02
CA MET A 368 -6.48 17.14 1.02
C MET A 368 -5.31 17.20 2.00
N TRP A 369 -5.58 17.29 3.30
CA TRP A 369 -4.58 17.10 4.35
C TRP A 369 -4.62 15.65 4.80
N LEU A 370 -3.54 14.92 4.55
CA LEU A 370 -3.45 13.51 4.92
C LEU A 370 -2.80 13.35 6.29
N SER A 371 -3.16 12.28 6.97
CA SER A 371 -2.64 11.91 8.28
C SER A 371 -2.15 10.47 8.25
N GLY A 372 -0.92 10.26 8.73
CA GLY A 372 -0.38 8.93 8.95
C GLY A 372 -1.09 8.15 10.07
N ARG A 373 -1.71 8.88 11.01
CA ARG A 373 -2.58 8.34 12.06
C ARG A 373 -4.02 8.24 11.58
N ALA A 374 -4.76 7.24 12.05
CA ALA A 374 -6.17 7.09 11.74
C ALA A 374 -6.98 8.29 12.28
N VAL A 375 -7.79 8.90 11.41
CA VAL A 375 -8.73 9.98 11.72
C VAL A 375 -10.15 9.45 11.59
N SER A 376 -11.00 9.70 12.59
CA SER A 376 -12.42 9.35 12.49
C SER A 376 -13.06 10.09 11.33
N MET A 377 -13.91 9.39 10.55
CA MET A 377 -14.64 10.04 9.47
C MET A 377 -15.52 11.20 9.95
N LEU A 378 -15.96 11.16 11.21
CA LEU A 378 -16.78 12.19 11.83
C LEU A 378 -15.97 13.42 12.30
N GLU A 379 -14.65 13.34 12.26
CA GLU A 379 -13.72 14.38 12.71
C GLU A 379 -12.95 15.03 11.55
N ALA A 380 -13.03 14.47 10.34
CA ALA A 380 -12.43 15.07 9.15
C ALA A 380 -13.08 16.43 8.86
N ASP A 381 -12.26 17.47 8.72
CA ASP A 381 -12.72 18.84 8.57
C ASP A 381 -12.93 19.20 7.09
N ALA A 382 -14.11 19.71 6.75
CA ALA A 382 -14.42 20.18 5.41
C ALA A 382 -14.29 21.71 5.38
N LEU A 383 -13.31 22.22 4.65
CA LEU A 383 -13.04 23.64 4.52
C LEU A 383 -14.16 24.34 3.74
N ASP A 384 -14.63 25.47 4.25
CA ASP A 384 -15.61 26.35 3.59
C ASP A 384 -14.91 27.19 2.51
N TRP A 385 -14.47 26.52 1.44
CA TRP A 385 -13.79 27.13 0.30
C TRP A 385 -14.72 27.30 -0.89
N ASP A 386 -14.62 26.45 -1.91
CA ASP A 386 -15.56 26.40 -3.02
C ASP A 386 -16.46 25.17 -2.88
N LEU A 387 -17.67 25.24 -3.43
CA LEU A 387 -18.52 24.05 -3.55
C LEU A 387 -17.92 23.16 -4.62
N GLY A 388 -17.55 21.93 -4.26
CA GLY A 388 -16.95 20.98 -5.19
C GLY A 388 -17.84 20.65 -6.39
N PRO A 389 -17.33 19.87 -7.35
CA PRO A 389 -18.05 19.55 -8.58
C PRO A 389 -19.40 18.90 -8.26
N ALA A 390 -20.48 19.53 -8.73
CA ALA A 390 -21.82 18.97 -8.71
C ALA A 390 -22.09 18.31 -10.06
N LYS A 391 -22.64 17.08 -10.07
CA LYS A 391 -23.25 16.49 -11.28
C LYS A 391 -24.60 17.16 -11.56
N ASP A 392 -24.59 18.49 -11.65
CA ASP A 392 -25.72 19.24 -12.14
C ASP A 392 -25.65 19.13 -13.66
N LEU A 393 -26.52 18.28 -14.23
CA LEU A 393 -26.77 18.22 -15.67
C LEU A 393 -27.16 19.63 -16.14
N GLN A 394 -26.19 20.41 -16.65
CA GLN A 394 -26.48 21.64 -17.38
C GLN A 394 -26.68 21.32 -18.85
#